data_AF-A0A5R9FVV3-F1
#
_entry.id   AF-A0A5R9FVV3-F1
#
_cell.length_a   1.000
_cell.length_b   1.000
_cell.length_c   1.000
_cell.angle_alpha   90.00
_cell.angle_beta   90.00
_cell.angle_gamma   90.00
#
_symmetry.space_group_name_H-M   'P 1'
#
loop_
_entity.id
_entity.type
_entity.pdbx_description
1 polymer ?
#
loop_
_entity_poly.entity_id
_entity_poly.type
_entity_poly.pdbx_seq_one_letter_code
_entity_poly.pdbx_strand_id
1 'polypeptide(L)'
;MINLYVQNESARSEELAEQIERLLTQAMPAVEKVTGLPAPDTVTVELVDVDGLAIAWSAFIRRQIERDTAELDLTEWQRKRAAALPQAERWRALKVGMSTEYTLIANSTGRPSTLLIPEALGQQGLTDPDRLCELLVRALAEQTQVTACGGTLVPAPVWPQTLATRDVNTLLSHGHAQWTSEKATPLILGHPVVREDRRKQRHVKKVFSLLGFGVARQQARATALVDEAIAAVGTDRFNHVWTAAGLLPSVAELRQPARWIKRLPA
;
A
#
# COMPACT_ATOMS: atom_id res chain seq x y z
N MET A 1 8.31 2.92 -22.75
CA MET A 1 9.45 3.46 -21.98
C MET A 1 8.85 3.87 -20.64
N ILE A 2 9.30 3.26 -19.55
CA ILE A 2 8.75 3.55 -18.22
C ILE A 2 9.48 4.76 -17.66
N ASN A 3 8.73 5.74 -17.16
CA ASN A 3 9.29 6.94 -16.57
C ASN A 3 9.40 6.76 -15.05
N LEU A 4 10.61 6.76 -14.52
CA LEU A 4 10.89 6.72 -13.09
C LEU A 4 11.25 8.13 -12.62
N TYR A 5 10.51 8.65 -11.65
CA TYR A 5 10.77 9.96 -11.05
C TYR A 5 11.02 9.81 -9.57
N VAL A 6 12.25 10.08 -9.13
CA VAL A 6 12.58 10.25 -7.71
C VAL A 6 12.76 11.74 -7.46
N GLN A 7 11.74 12.37 -6.90
CA GLN A 7 11.77 13.80 -6.60
C GLN A 7 12.38 14.00 -5.22
N ASN A 8 13.43 14.81 -5.15
CA ASN A 8 14.11 15.11 -3.91
C ASN A 8 14.08 16.62 -3.66
N GLU A 9 13.24 17.07 -2.72
CA GLU A 9 13.13 18.49 -2.39
C GLU A 9 14.33 19.01 -1.58
N SER A 10 15.17 18.11 -1.04
CA SER A 10 16.34 18.46 -0.24
C SER A 10 17.62 17.82 -0.79
N ALA A 11 18.61 18.64 -1.18
CA ALA A 11 19.93 18.16 -1.61
C ALA A 11 20.64 17.22 -0.61
N ARG A 12 20.13 17.10 0.63
CA ARG A 12 20.63 16.23 1.69
C ARG A 12 20.39 14.73 1.47
N SER A 13 19.57 14.34 0.49
CA SER A 13 19.17 12.93 0.26
C SER A 13 19.52 12.40 -1.13
N GLU A 14 20.48 13.01 -1.82
CA GLU A 14 20.84 12.65 -3.21
C GLU A 14 21.29 11.19 -3.34
N GLU A 15 22.17 10.71 -2.47
CA GLU A 15 22.63 9.31 -2.47
C GLU A 15 21.47 8.31 -2.27
N LEU A 16 20.54 8.63 -1.36
CA LEU A 16 19.34 7.81 -1.14
C LEU A 16 18.43 7.83 -2.37
N ALA A 17 18.26 8.98 -3.02
CA ALA A 17 17.45 9.10 -4.23
C ALA A 17 18.00 8.23 -5.36
N GLU A 18 19.31 8.27 -5.61
CA GLU A 18 19.96 7.40 -6.59
C GLU A 18 19.84 5.91 -6.24
N GLN A 19 19.97 5.56 -4.95
CA GLN A 19 19.80 4.19 -4.49
C GLN A 19 18.37 3.69 -4.74
N ILE A 20 17.37 4.52 -4.44
CA ILE A 20 15.96 4.23 -4.72
C ILE A 20 15.74 4.03 -6.22
N GLU A 21 16.29 4.90 -7.06
CA GLU A 21 16.16 4.80 -8.51
C GLU A 21 16.73 3.48 -9.05
N ARG A 22 17.94 3.13 -8.62
CA ARG A 22 18.59 1.86 -8.98
C ARG A 22 17.76 0.65 -8.53
N LEU A 23 17.29 0.65 -7.29
CA LEU A 23 16.51 -0.46 -6.73
C LEU A 23 15.15 -0.62 -7.43
N LEU A 24 14.44 0.48 -7.71
CA LEU A 24 13.16 0.42 -8.42
C LEU A 24 13.32 -0.09 -9.85
N THR A 25 14.37 0.36 -10.55
CA THR A 25 14.70 -0.14 -11.90
C THR A 25 14.90 -1.66 -11.91
N GLN A 26 15.57 -2.20 -10.90
CA GLN A 26 15.76 -3.65 -10.74
C GLN A 26 14.49 -4.37 -10.29
N ALA A 27 13.68 -3.73 -9.44
CA ALA A 27 12.48 -4.33 -8.87
C ALA A 27 11.33 -4.47 -9.85
N MET A 28 11.20 -3.56 -10.82
CA MET A 28 10.05 -3.53 -11.73
C MET A 28 9.81 -4.84 -12.49
N PRO A 29 10.80 -5.45 -13.18
CA PRO A 29 10.57 -6.72 -13.86
C PRO A 29 10.20 -7.86 -12.90
N ALA A 30 10.74 -7.83 -11.67
CA ALA A 30 10.44 -8.85 -10.66
C ALA A 30 9.01 -8.70 -10.11
N VAL A 31 8.56 -7.46 -9.86
CA VAL A 31 7.18 -7.17 -9.42
C VAL A 31 6.17 -7.55 -10.49
N GLU A 32 6.41 -7.16 -11.75
CA GLU A 32 5.54 -7.54 -12.89
C GLU A 32 5.47 -9.06 -13.05
N LYS A 33 6.63 -9.74 -13.02
CA LYS A 33 6.68 -11.22 -13.08
C LYS A 33 5.94 -11.92 -11.95
N VAL A 34 6.07 -11.41 -10.71
CA VAL A 34 5.46 -12.04 -9.52
C VAL A 34 3.96 -11.78 -9.46
N THR A 35 3.52 -10.58 -9.81
CA THR A 35 2.11 -10.19 -9.68
C THR A 35 1.29 -10.55 -10.91
N GLY A 36 1.91 -10.64 -12.10
CA GLY A 36 1.19 -10.72 -13.37
C GLY A 36 0.46 -9.44 -13.74
N LEU A 37 0.64 -8.35 -12.97
CA LEU A 37 0.11 -7.03 -13.30
C LEU A 37 1.14 -6.27 -14.14
N PRO A 38 0.70 -5.51 -15.16
CA PRO A 38 1.61 -4.71 -15.97
C PRO A 38 2.30 -3.64 -15.12
N ALA A 39 3.59 -3.44 -15.35
CA ALA A 39 4.32 -2.38 -14.67
C ALA A 39 3.68 -1.00 -14.97
N PRO A 40 3.64 -0.07 -13.98
CA PRO A 40 3.17 1.28 -14.24
C PRO A 40 4.00 1.99 -15.32
N ASP A 41 3.35 2.71 -16.23
CA ASP A 41 4.04 3.57 -17.21
C ASP A 41 4.86 4.67 -16.53
N THR A 42 4.50 5.02 -15.30
CA THR A 42 5.21 6.00 -14.49
C THR A 42 5.24 5.54 -13.04
N VAL A 43 6.44 5.53 -12.45
CA VAL A 43 6.67 5.27 -11.03
C VAL A 43 7.20 6.55 -10.41
N THR A 44 6.52 7.04 -9.36
CA THR A 44 6.90 8.27 -8.67
C THR A 44 7.21 7.99 -7.22
N VAL A 45 8.37 8.45 -6.77
CA VAL A 45 8.76 8.50 -5.36
C VAL A 45 9.16 9.93 -5.01
N GLU A 46 8.61 10.46 -3.93
CA GLU A 46 8.91 11.81 -3.45
C GLU A 46 9.58 11.70 -2.07
N LEU A 47 10.78 12.27 -1.95
CA LEU A 47 11.49 12.42 -0.69
C LEU A 47 11.10 13.75 -0.07
N VAL A 48 10.34 13.68 1.03
CA VAL A 48 9.74 14.83 1.70
C VAL A 48 10.16 14.88 3.17
N ASP A 49 9.99 16.02 3.81
CA ASP A 49 10.00 16.10 5.27
C ASP A 49 8.59 15.83 5.84
N VAL A 50 8.46 15.90 7.18
CA VAL A 50 7.19 15.67 7.88
C VAL A 50 6.12 16.70 7.48
N ASP A 51 6.51 17.94 7.22
CA ASP A 51 5.60 19.01 6.83
C ASP A 51 5.11 18.81 5.38
N GLY A 52 6.02 18.47 4.46
CA GLY A 52 5.72 18.09 3.09
C GLY A 52 4.77 16.90 3.01
N LEU A 53 5.04 15.84 3.79
CA LEU A 53 4.11 14.71 3.93
C LEU A 53 2.72 15.17 4.39
N ALA A 54 2.65 15.99 5.44
CA ALA A 54 1.36 16.43 5.99
C ALA A 54 0.57 17.31 5.01
N ILE A 55 1.25 18.17 4.24
CA ILE A 55 0.65 19.00 3.19
C ILE A 55 0.11 18.10 2.07
N ALA A 56 0.93 17.19 1.55
CA ALA A 56 0.56 16.28 0.47
C ALA A 56 -0.60 15.38 0.87
N TRP A 57 -0.56 14.79 2.07
CA TRP A 57 -1.63 13.98 2.63
C TRP A 57 -2.94 14.75 2.78
N SER A 58 -2.91 15.97 3.33
CA SER A 58 -4.09 16.82 3.46
C SER A 58 -4.74 17.12 2.10
N ALA A 59 -3.92 17.46 1.10
CA ALA A 59 -4.39 17.71 -0.25
C ALA A 59 -4.99 16.45 -0.90
N PHE A 60 -4.37 15.29 -0.68
CA PHE A 60 -4.90 14.00 -1.11
C PHE A 60 -6.27 13.70 -0.47
N ILE A 61 -6.39 13.81 0.86
CA ILE A 61 -7.65 13.59 1.58
C ILE A 61 -8.76 14.50 1.05
N ARG A 62 -8.46 15.77 0.77
CA ARG A 62 -9.44 16.70 0.16
C ARG A 62 -9.98 16.17 -1.16
N ARG A 63 -9.10 15.76 -2.08
CA ARG A 63 -9.49 15.22 -3.39
C ARG A 63 -10.29 13.92 -3.26
N GLN A 64 -9.90 13.05 -2.34
CA GLN A 64 -10.63 11.80 -2.09
C GLN A 64 -12.04 12.06 -1.57
N ILE A 65 -12.22 13.04 -0.68
CA ILE A 65 -13.54 13.44 -0.20
C ILE A 65 -14.40 13.99 -1.34
N GLU A 66 -13.84 14.87 -2.17
CA GLU A 66 -14.53 15.40 -3.35
C GLU A 66 -14.99 14.25 -4.27
N ARG A 67 -14.12 13.27 -4.54
CA ARG A 67 -14.45 12.06 -5.31
C ARG A 67 -15.57 11.24 -4.64
N ASP A 68 -15.39 10.89 -3.37
CA ASP A 68 -16.23 9.95 -2.64
C ASP A 68 -17.63 10.55 -2.31
N THR A 69 -17.77 11.88 -2.40
CA THR A 69 -19.02 12.59 -2.07
C THR A 69 -19.70 13.24 -3.27
N ALA A 70 -19.10 13.21 -4.46
CA ALA A 70 -19.58 13.92 -5.66
C ALA A 70 -21.06 13.63 -6.01
N GLU A 71 -21.50 12.39 -5.80
CA GLU A 71 -22.86 11.93 -6.14
C GLU A 71 -23.77 11.74 -4.92
N LEU A 72 -23.31 12.16 -3.72
CA LEU A 72 -24.05 11.96 -2.48
C LEU A 72 -24.79 13.22 -2.05
N ASP A 73 -26.07 13.08 -1.72
CA ASP A 73 -26.80 14.13 -1.01
C ASP A 73 -26.44 14.10 0.49
N LEU A 74 -25.41 14.86 0.84
CA LEU A 74 -24.93 14.95 2.21
C LEU A 74 -25.84 15.86 3.05
N THR A 75 -26.12 15.44 4.29
CA THR A 75 -26.66 16.33 5.31
C THR A 75 -25.68 17.46 5.63
N GLU A 76 -26.16 18.56 6.21
CA GLU A 76 -25.29 19.68 6.62
C GLU A 76 -24.18 19.24 7.59
N TRP A 77 -24.50 18.32 8.51
CA TRP A 77 -23.54 17.75 9.44
C TRP A 77 -22.49 16.89 8.72
N GLN A 78 -22.89 16.08 7.73
CA GLN A 78 -21.96 15.32 6.91
C GLN A 78 -21.03 16.24 6.11
N ARG A 79 -21.55 17.32 5.50
CA ARG A 79 -20.73 18.33 4.81
C ARG A 79 -19.70 18.96 5.74
N LYS A 80 -20.11 19.38 6.95
CA LYS A 80 -19.21 19.94 7.96
C LYS A 80 -18.13 18.95 8.39
N ARG A 81 -18.48 17.67 8.60
CA ARG A 81 -17.49 16.63 8.90
C ARG A 81 -16.51 16.43 7.76
N ALA A 82 -17.01 16.23 6.53
CA ALA A 82 -16.19 16.04 5.34
C ALA A 82 -15.19 17.20 5.15
N ALA A 83 -15.65 18.46 5.26
CA ALA A 83 -14.80 19.63 5.12
C ALA A 83 -13.68 19.74 6.19
N ALA A 84 -13.90 19.19 7.39
CA ALA A 84 -12.93 19.23 8.49
C ALA A 84 -11.85 18.13 8.39
N LEU A 85 -12.11 17.06 7.64
CA LEU A 85 -11.21 15.90 7.58
C LEU A 85 -9.82 16.20 7.03
N PRO A 86 -9.62 16.97 5.94
CA PRO A 86 -8.28 17.25 5.43
C PRO A 86 -7.36 17.90 6.47
N GLN A 87 -7.91 18.79 7.31
CA GLN A 87 -7.14 19.44 8.37
C GLN A 87 -6.86 18.49 9.54
N ALA A 88 -7.84 17.66 9.93
CA ALA A 88 -7.65 16.66 10.97
C ALA A 88 -6.58 15.63 10.60
N GLU A 89 -6.60 15.16 9.35
CA GLU A 89 -5.62 14.22 8.81
C GLU A 89 -4.24 14.85 8.62
N ARG A 90 -4.15 16.15 8.28
CA ARG A 90 -2.89 16.91 8.31
C ARG A 90 -2.25 16.85 9.70
N TRP A 91 -3.02 17.20 10.73
CA TRP A 91 -2.55 17.17 12.12
C TRP A 91 -2.11 15.77 12.56
N ARG A 92 -2.79 14.74 12.07
CA ARG A 92 -2.40 13.35 12.32
C ARG A 92 -1.07 13.03 11.64
N ALA A 93 -0.90 13.36 10.36
CA ALA A 93 0.33 13.14 9.63
C ALA A 93 1.54 13.82 10.30
N LEU A 94 1.39 15.05 10.79
CA LEU A 94 2.44 15.73 11.57
C LEU A 94 2.83 14.98 12.84
N LYS A 95 1.89 14.29 13.50
CA LYS A 95 2.16 13.54 14.75
C LYS A 95 2.78 12.18 14.51
N VAL A 96 2.45 11.51 13.41
CA VAL A 96 2.83 10.10 13.17
C VAL A 96 3.78 9.89 12.01
N GLY A 97 4.10 10.94 11.24
CA GLY A 97 4.91 10.84 10.01
C GLY A 97 6.25 10.14 10.23
N MET A 98 6.94 10.42 11.33
CA MET A 98 8.22 9.77 11.68
C MET A 98 8.12 8.28 12.01
N SER A 99 6.92 7.76 12.24
CA SER A 99 6.65 6.35 12.50
C SER A 99 6.11 5.60 11.27
N THR A 100 5.97 6.30 10.13
CA THR A 100 5.46 5.74 8.89
C THR A 100 6.63 5.29 8.01
N GLU A 101 6.59 4.07 7.49
CA GLU A 101 7.61 3.55 6.58
C GLU A 101 7.56 4.28 5.22
N TYR A 102 6.35 4.45 4.68
CA TYR A 102 6.04 5.24 3.48
C TYR A 102 4.55 5.56 3.43
N THR A 103 4.15 6.55 2.61
CA THR A 103 2.74 6.87 2.36
C THR A 103 2.43 6.82 0.88
N LEU A 104 1.43 6.03 0.49
CA LEU A 104 0.89 6.01 -0.87
C LEU A 104 -0.21 7.07 -1.02
N ILE A 105 -0.09 7.92 -2.03
CA ILE A 105 -1.13 8.87 -2.42
C ILE A 105 -1.40 8.77 -3.92
N ALA A 106 -2.52 9.34 -4.37
CA ALA A 106 -2.72 9.70 -5.77
C ALA A 106 -2.55 11.21 -5.94
N ASN A 107 -1.76 11.63 -6.93
CA ASN A 107 -1.56 13.04 -7.25
C ASN A 107 -2.84 13.67 -7.86
N SER A 108 -2.76 14.93 -8.30
CA SER A 108 -3.91 15.64 -8.87
C SER A 108 -4.43 15.05 -10.19
N THR A 109 -3.63 14.24 -10.89
CA THR A 109 -4.02 13.56 -12.13
C THR A 109 -4.42 12.10 -11.90
N GLY A 110 -4.56 11.68 -10.63
CA GLY A 110 -4.95 10.33 -10.25
C GLY A 110 -3.83 9.29 -10.35
N ARG A 111 -2.59 9.69 -10.65
CA ARG A 111 -1.45 8.78 -10.71
C ARG A 111 -0.89 8.51 -9.30
N PRO A 112 -0.44 7.28 -9.01
CA PRO A 112 0.15 6.97 -7.71
C PRO A 112 1.47 7.71 -7.49
N SER A 113 1.75 8.03 -6.24
CA SER A 113 3.04 8.50 -5.77
C SER A 113 3.32 7.93 -4.37
N THR A 114 4.57 7.55 -4.13
CA THR A 114 5.05 7.08 -2.83
C THR A 114 5.85 8.17 -2.16
N LEU A 115 5.41 8.62 -1.00
CA LEU A 115 6.10 9.60 -0.18
C LEU A 115 6.97 8.88 0.86
N LEU A 116 8.23 9.28 0.95
CA LEU A 116 9.21 8.78 1.92
C LEU A 116 9.79 9.96 2.71
N ILE A 117 10.00 9.75 4.01
CA ILE A 117 10.73 10.70 4.85
C ILE A 117 12.13 10.12 5.11
N PRO A 118 13.20 10.64 4.48
CA PRO A 118 14.55 10.11 4.62
C PRO A 118 15.01 9.97 6.08
N GLU A 119 14.69 10.96 6.92
CA GLU A 119 15.02 10.92 8.35
C GLU A 119 14.31 9.78 9.08
N ALA A 120 13.03 9.54 8.78
CA ALA A 120 12.25 8.45 9.37
C ALA A 120 12.82 7.08 8.95
N LEU A 121 13.20 6.93 7.68
CA LEU A 121 13.84 5.71 7.18
C LEU A 121 15.16 5.44 7.93
N GLY A 122 15.98 6.47 8.13
CA GLY A 122 17.23 6.37 8.88
C GLY A 122 17.01 5.93 10.33
N GLN A 123 16.05 6.54 11.04
CA GLN A 123 15.72 6.20 12.43
C GLN A 123 15.18 4.77 12.58
N GLN A 124 14.49 4.26 11.55
CA GLN A 124 13.92 2.92 11.53
C GLN A 124 14.91 1.85 10.98
N GLY A 125 16.11 2.26 10.56
CA GLY A 125 17.11 1.36 9.95
C GLY A 125 16.69 0.84 8.57
N LEU A 126 15.83 1.56 7.86
CA LEU A 126 15.30 1.20 6.55
C LEU A 126 16.13 1.74 5.37
N THR A 127 17.28 2.38 5.66
CA THR A 127 18.27 2.79 4.67
C THR A 127 19.25 1.67 4.28
N ASP A 128 19.26 0.57 5.04
CA ASP A 128 19.96 -0.65 4.64
C ASP A 128 19.46 -1.13 3.26
N PRO A 129 20.33 -1.48 2.29
CA PRO A 129 19.93 -1.82 0.94
C PRO A 129 18.88 -2.92 0.83
N ASP A 130 18.97 -3.96 1.65
CA ASP A 130 18.03 -5.10 1.61
C ASP A 130 16.66 -4.69 2.17
N ARG A 131 16.66 -3.94 3.28
CA ARG A 131 15.43 -3.39 3.87
C ARG A 131 14.75 -2.37 2.97
N LEU A 132 15.55 -1.51 2.34
CA LEU A 132 15.07 -0.52 1.39
C LEU A 132 14.48 -1.21 0.17
N CYS A 133 15.14 -2.24 -0.38
CA CYS A 133 14.61 -3.06 -1.46
C CYS A 133 13.25 -3.67 -1.08
N GLU A 134 13.16 -4.30 0.10
CA GLU A 134 11.91 -4.91 0.58
C GLU A 134 10.77 -3.88 0.71
N LEU A 135 11.08 -2.66 1.16
CA LEU A 135 10.14 -1.54 1.26
C LEU A 135 9.70 -1.04 -0.11
N LEU A 136 10.64 -0.78 -1.02
CA LEU A 136 10.36 -0.25 -2.34
C LEU A 136 9.57 -1.24 -3.20
N VAL A 137 9.81 -2.54 -3.05
CA VAL A 137 9.01 -3.58 -3.72
C VAL A 137 7.55 -3.56 -3.24
N ARG A 138 7.30 -3.31 -1.95
CA ARG A 138 5.91 -3.14 -1.45
C ARG A 138 5.27 -1.89 -2.04
N ALA A 139 5.96 -0.75 -1.96
CA ALA A 139 5.45 0.51 -2.50
C ALA A 139 5.14 0.39 -4.00
N LEU A 140 6.03 -0.21 -4.79
CA LEU A 140 5.85 -0.44 -6.22
C LEU A 140 4.68 -1.38 -6.53
N ALA A 141 4.50 -2.44 -5.74
CA ALA A 141 3.35 -3.33 -5.88
C ALA A 141 2.03 -2.56 -5.66
N GLU A 142 2.00 -1.62 -4.71
CA GLU A 142 0.81 -0.78 -4.51
C GLU A 142 0.59 0.24 -5.63
N GLN A 143 1.65 0.86 -6.16
CA GLN A 143 1.49 1.69 -7.37
C GLN A 143 0.94 0.88 -8.55
N THR A 144 1.36 -0.38 -8.67
CA THR A 144 0.85 -1.32 -9.69
C THR A 144 -0.63 -1.63 -9.47
N GLN A 145 -1.07 -1.82 -8.22
CA GLN A 145 -2.49 -1.99 -7.88
C GLN A 145 -3.31 -0.74 -8.21
N VAL A 146 -2.81 0.46 -7.88
CA VAL A 146 -3.46 1.73 -8.21
C VAL A 146 -3.66 1.84 -9.72
N THR A 147 -2.62 1.57 -10.51
CA THR A 147 -2.72 1.57 -11.98
C THR A 147 -3.72 0.52 -12.48
N ALA A 148 -3.68 -0.71 -11.94
CA ALA A 148 -4.56 -1.80 -12.36
C ALA A 148 -6.04 -1.52 -12.12
N CYS A 149 -6.38 -0.78 -11.05
CA CYS A 149 -7.75 -0.37 -10.74
C CYS A 149 -8.10 1.06 -11.20
N GLY A 150 -7.21 1.74 -11.92
CA GLY A 150 -7.39 3.13 -12.35
C GLY A 150 -7.61 4.11 -11.19
N GLY A 151 -7.08 3.82 -10.01
CA GLY A 151 -7.26 4.64 -8.80
C GLY A 151 -8.66 4.59 -8.18
N THR A 152 -9.52 3.66 -8.61
CA THR A 152 -10.92 3.56 -8.11
C THR A 152 -11.04 2.72 -6.85
N LEU A 153 -10.15 1.75 -6.67
CA LEU A 153 -10.11 0.88 -5.48
C LEU A 153 -8.94 1.26 -4.59
N VAL A 154 -7.73 1.34 -5.13
CA VAL A 154 -6.53 1.66 -4.35
C VAL A 154 -6.06 3.07 -4.73
N PRO A 155 -5.77 3.97 -3.76
CA PRO A 155 -6.06 3.84 -2.33
C PRO A 155 -7.56 3.84 -2.03
N ALA A 156 -7.93 3.25 -0.89
CA ALA A 156 -9.32 3.08 -0.50
C ALA A 156 -10.06 4.42 -0.29
N PRO A 157 -11.40 4.43 -0.45
CA PRO A 157 -12.23 5.59 -0.13
C PRO A 157 -12.02 6.07 1.31
N VAL A 158 -11.95 7.39 1.47
CA VAL A 158 -11.80 8.06 2.77
C VAL A 158 -13.16 8.45 3.34
N TRP A 159 -14.21 8.43 2.50
CA TRP A 159 -15.58 8.70 2.89
C TRP A 159 -16.56 7.59 2.43
N PRO A 160 -17.52 7.16 3.29
CA PRO A 160 -17.60 7.49 4.71
C PRO A 160 -16.41 6.90 5.48
N GLN A 161 -16.02 7.54 6.59
CA GLN A 161 -14.91 7.04 7.39
C GLN A 161 -15.21 5.63 7.91
N THR A 162 -14.45 4.65 7.46
CA THR A 162 -14.45 3.30 8.01
C THR A 162 -13.21 3.12 8.89
N LEU A 163 -13.28 2.22 9.87
CA LEU A 163 -12.07 1.83 10.60
C LEU A 163 -11.15 1.09 9.64
N ALA A 164 -9.87 1.46 9.54
CA ALA A 164 -8.90 0.81 8.65
C ALA A 164 -8.83 -0.72 8.85
N THR A 165 -9.07 -1.20 10.09
CA THR A 165 -9.14 -2.63 10.43
C THR A 165 -10.36 -3.37 9.85
N ARG A 166 -11.30 -2.62 9.30
CA ARG A 166 -12.52 -3.10 8.63
C ARG A 166 -12.55 -2.70 7.16
N ASP A 167 -11.56 -1.94 6.71
CA ASP A 167 -11.39 -1.61 5.31
C ASP A 167 -10.69 -2.79 4.62
N VAL A 168 -11.53 -3.66 4.07
CA VAL A 168 -11.12 -4.87 3.35
C VAL A 168 -10.20 -4.55 2.17
N ASN A 169 -10.32 -3.35 1.60
CA ASN A 169 -9.54 -2.90 0.46
C ASN A 169 -8.12 -2.58 0.89
N THR A 170 -7.95 -1.70 1.90
CA THR A 170 -6.65 -1.41 2.51
C THR A 170 -5.96 -2.69 2.97
N LEU A 171 -6.68 -3.60 3.64
CA LEU A 171 -6.13 -4.88 4.09
C LEU A 171 -5.65 -5.74 2.93
N LEU A 172 -6.46 -5.93 1.87
CA LEU A 172 -6.09 -6.77 0.74
C LEU A 172 -4.93 -6.16 -0.06
N SER A 173 -4.96 -4.83 -0.29
CA SER A 173 -3.91 -4.07 -0.98
C SER A 173 -2.56 -4.27 -0.29
N HIS A 174 -2.48 -3.95 1.00
CA HIS A 174 -1.27 -4.10 1.80
C HIS A 174 -0.82 -5.57 1.91
N GLY A 175 -1.78 -6.51 2.02
CA GLY A 175 -1.52 -7.94 2.07
C GLY A 175 -0.82 -8.44 0.80
N HIS A 176 -1.32 -8.02 -0.37
CA HIS A 176 -0.76 -8.37 -1.66
C HIS A 176 0.58 -7.66 -1.94
N ALA A 177 0.74 -6.41 -1.51
CA ALA A 177 2.04 -5.73 -1.59
C ALA A 177 3.11 -6.42 -0.74
N GLN A 178 2.76 -6.80 0.49
CA GLN A 178 3.64 -7.58 1.36
C GLN A 178 3.94 -8.95 0.73
N TRP A 179 2.93 -9.69 0.25
CA TRP A 179 3.11 -10.97 -0.45
C TRP A 179 4.07 -10.85 -1.63
N THR A 180 3.88 -9.81 -2.46
CA THR A 180 4.74 -9.51 -3.60
C THR A 180 6.18 -9.32 -3.15
N SER A 181 6.39 -8.54 -2.07
CA SER A 181 7.72 -8.33 -1.50
C SER A 181 8.36 -9.62 -0.99
N GLU A 182 7.61 -10.55 -0.41
CA GLU A 182 8.16 -11.84 0.04
C GLU A 182 8.62 -12.72 -1.13
N LYS A 183 7.99 -12.60 -2.31
CA LYS A 183 8.32 -13.40 -3.50
C LYS A 183 9.33 -12.72 -4.42
N ALA A 184 9.22 -11.40 -4.62
CA ALA A 184 10.02 -10.65 -5.57
C ALA A 184 11.38 -10.22 -5.01
N THR A 185 11.46 -9.82 -3.74
CA THR A 185 12.72 -9.35 -3.13
C THR A 185 13.85 -10.40 -3.24
N PRO A 186 13.62 -11.70 -2.96
CA PRO A 186 14.67 -12.71 -3.14
C PRO A 186 15.12 -12.90 -4.60
N LEU A 187 14.27 -12.59 -5.58
CA LEU A 187 14.65 -12.63 -7.00
C LEU A 187 15.58 -11.48 -7.38
N ILE A 188 15.47 -10.35 -6.68
CA ILE A 188 16.29 -9.15 -6.89
C ILE A 188 17.63 -9.29 -6.16
N LEU A 189 17.59 -9.65 -4.87
CA LEU A 189 18.77 -9.72 -4.01
C LEU A 189 19.54 -11.05 -4.10
N GLY A 190 18.91 -12.11 -4.61
CA GLY A 190 19.49 -13.46 -4.65
C GLY A 190 19.44 -14.20 -3.30
N HIS A 191 18.88 -13.61 -2.25
CA HIS A 191 18.69 -14.23 -0.94
C HIS A 191 17.43 -13.68 -0.23
N PRO A 192 16.86 -14.41 0.74
CA PRO A 192 15.75 -13.88 1.52
C PRO A 192 16.22 -12.80 2.50
N VAL A 193 15.42 -11.73 2.64
CA VAL A 193 15.62 -10.73 3.70
C VAL A 193 15.15 -11.32 5.04
N VAL A 194 16.09 -11.57 5.94
CA VAL A 194 15.80 -12.15 7.26
C VAL A 194 15.19 -11.09 8.16
N ARG A 195 13.90 -11.23 8.49
CA ARG A 195 13.27 -10.46 9.57
C ARG A 195 13.44 -11.25 10.86
N GLU A 196 13.98 -10.67 11.94
CA GLU A 196 14.05 -11.35 13.24
C GLU A 196 12.67 -11.84 13.71
N ASP A 197 11.60 -11.13 13.33
CA ASP A 197 10.22 -11.50 13.61
C ASP A 197 9.66 -12.67 12.77
N ARG A 198 10.21 -12.96 11.58
CA ARG A 198 9.72 -14.05 10.70
C ARG A 198 9.91 -15.43 11.34
N ARG A 199 10.91 -15.61 12.22
CA ARG A 199 11.10 -16.87 12.98
C ARG A 199 9.93 -17.17 13.92
N LYS A 200 9.27 -16.14 14.47
CA LYS A 200 8.09 -16.30 15.34
C LYS A 200 6.81 -16.54 14.54
N GLN A 201 6.72 -16.05 13.30
CA GLN A 201 5.53 -16.15 12.46
C GLN A 201 5.30 -17.54 11.83
N ARG A 202 6.36 -18.32 11.54
CA ARG A 202 6.23 -19.70 11.02
C ARG A 202 5.48 -20.66 11.99
N HIS A 203 5.31 -20.28 13.25
CA HIS A 203 4.53 -21.04 14.24
C HIS A 203 3.04 -20.68 14.29
N VAL A 204 2.55 -19.72 13.50
CA VAL A 204 1.11 -19.36 13.46
C VAL A 204 0.36 -20.26 12.47
N LYS A 205 0.59 -21.57 12.54
CA LYS A 205 -0.42 -22.57 12.14
C LYS A 205 -1.29 -22.84 13.37
N LYS A 206 -2.21 -21.92 13.66
CA LYS A 206 -3.45 -22.08 14.44
C LYS A 206 -3.86 -20.73 15.08
N VAL A 207 -5.17 -20.51 15.10
CA VAL A 207 -5.93 -19.55 15.91
C VAL A 207 -6.02 -18.12 15.38
N PHE A 208 -7.16 -17.85 14.76
CA PHE A 208 -7.78 -16.52 14.73
C PHE A 208 -8.18 -16.13 16.16
N SER A 209 -7.50 -15.16 16.77
CA SER A 209 -8.09 -14.41 17.89
C SER A 209 -7.73 -12.92 17.86
N LEU A 210 -8.72 -12.18 18.33
CA LEU A 210 -8.82 -10.74 18.50
C LEU A 210 -7.88 -10.25 19.62
N LEU A 211 -7.72 -8.91 19.67
CA LEU A 211 -7.09 -8.08 20.71
C LEU A 211 -5.61 -7.70 20.50
N GLY A 212 -5.41 -6.38 20.50
CA GLY A 212 -4.23 -5.66 21.03
C GLY A 212 -3.01 -5.52 20.14
N PHE A 213 -2.64 -6.54 19.36
CA PHE A 213 -1.46 -6.54 18.48
C PHE A 213 -1.85 -6.31 17.01
N GLY A 214 -2.80 -5.41 16.81
CA GLY A 214 -3.75 -5.43 15.69
C GLY A 214 -3.12 -5.34 14.31
N VAL A 215 -2.25 -4.35 14.06
CA VAL A 215 -1.82 -4.00 12.69
C VAL A 215 -0.87 -5.05 12.11
N ALA A 216 0.22 -5.40 12.79
CA ALA A 216 1.14 -6.44 12.32
C ALA A 216 0.45 -7.80 12.15
N ARG A 217 -0.43 -8.17 13.10
CA ARG A 217 -1.22 -9.40 13.00
C ARG A 217 -2.22 -9.36 11.85
N GLN A 218 -2.83 -8.20 11.57
CA GLN A 218 -3.74 -8.02 10.44
C GLN A 218 -2.99 -8.07 9.10
N GLN A 219 -1.81 -7.45 9.01
CA GLN A 219 -0.97 -7.49 7.82
C GLN A 219 -0.51 -8.92 7.52
N ALA A 220 -0.01 -9.65 8.52
CA ALA A 220 0.35 -11.07 8.34
C ALA A 220 -0.85 -11.94 7.91
N ARG A 221 -2.05 -11.67 8.46
CA ARG A 221 -3.29 -12.35 8.03
C ARG A 221 -3.68 -12.00 6.60
N ALA A 222 -3.57 -10.74 6.21
CA ALA A 222 -3.88 -10.31 4.85
C ALA A 222 -2.90 -10.91 3.83
N THR A 223 -1.60 -10.95 4.14
CA THR A 223 -0.60 -11.62 3.32
C THR A 223 -0.87 -13.11 3.18
N ALA A 224 -1.20 -13.79 4.28
CA ALA A 224 -1.54 -15.22 4.25
C ALA A 224 -2.82 -15.50 3.43
N LEU A 225 -3.83 -14.62 3.54
CA LEU A 225 -5.05 -14.70 2.73
C LEU A 225 -4.73 -14.58 1.24
N VAL A 226 -3.87 -13.63 0.86
CA VAL A 226 -3.46 -13.44 -0.53
C VAL A 226 -2.65 -14.63 -1.03
N ASP A 227 -1.71 -15.15 -0.23
CA ASP A 227 -0.95 -16.35 -0.59
C ASP A 227 -1.86 -17.57 -0.80
N GLU A 228 -2.84 -17.79 0.08
CA GLU A 228 -3.84 -18.86 -0.06
C GLU A 228 -4.69 -18.68 -1.33
N ALA A 229 -5.17 -17.47 -1.59
CA ALA A 229 -5.97 -17.18 -2.77
C ALA A 229 -5.18 -17.40 -4.07
N ILE A 230 -3.97 -16.82 -4.18
CA ILE A 230 -3.11 -16.99 -5.36
C ILE A 230 -2.69 -18.45 -5.53
N ALA A 231 -2.39 -19.18 -4.46
CA ALA A 231 -2.09 -20.61 -4.55
C ALA A 231 -3.28 -21.44 -5.06
N ALA A 232 -4.51 -21.01 -4.75
CA ALA A 232 -5.72 -21.72 -5.17
C ALA A 232 -6.16 -21.38 -6.61
N VAL A 233 -5.99 -20.14 -7.07
CA VAL A 233 -6.55 -19.68 -8.36
C VAL A 233 -5.52 -19.18 -9.37
N GLY A 234 -4.26 -19.00 -8.98
CA GLY A 234 -3.23 -18.34 -9.79
C GLY A 234 -3.31 -16.81 -9.73
N THR A 235 -2.24 -16.15 -10.17
CA THR A 235 -2.11 -14.68 -10.17
C THR A 235 -3.12 -14.01 -11.08
N ASP A 236 -3.30 -14.53 -12.30
CA ASP A 236 -4.15 -13.92 -13.32
C ASP A 236 -5.60 -13.85 -12.84
N ARG A 237 -6.09 -14.96 -12.30
CA ARG A 237 -7.44 -15.04 -11.75
C ARG A 237 -7.61 -14.19 -10.48
N PHE A 238 -6.60 -14.16 -9.62
CA PHE A 238 -6.59 -13.29 -8.45
C PHE A 238 -6.70 -11.81 -8.85
N ASN A 239 -6.01 -11.39 -9.91
CA ASN A 239 -5.95 -9.98 -10.33
C ASN A 239 -7.29 -9.39 -10.76
N HIS A 240 -8.32 -10.20 -11.01
CA HIS A 240 -9.68 -9.70 -11.19
C HIS A 240 -10.21 -8.90 -9.98
N VAL A 241 -9.65 -9.08 -8.78
CA VAL A 241 -10.04 -8.30 -7.60
C VAL A 241 -9.83 -6.79 -7.81
N TRP A 242 -8.91 -6.39 -8.70
CA TRP A 242 -8.62 -4.99 -8.99
C TRP A 242 -9.58 -4.36 -10.00
N THR A 243 -10.46 -5.13 -10.64
CA THR A 243 -11.34 -4.62 -11.70
C THR A 243 -12.69 -4.13 -11.18
N ALA A 244 -13.12 -4.56 -9.99
CA ALA A 244 -14.40 -4.17 -9.42
C ALA A 244 -14.46 -4.31 -7.90
N ALA A 245 -15.05 -3.31 -7.22
CA ALA A 245 -15.24 -3.32 -5.76
C ALA A 245 -16.03 -4.55 -5.27
N GLY A 246 -16.98 -5.04 -6.07
CA GLY A 246 -17.78 -6.23 -5.76
C GLY A 246 -16.96 -7.52 -5.69
N LEU A 247 -15.74 -7.56 -6.22
CA LEU A 247 -14.85 -8.74 -6.18
C LEU A 247 -13.93 -8.76 -4.96
N LEU A 248 -13.87 -7.67 -4.19
CA LEU A 248 -13.18 -7.65 -2.90
C LEU A 248 -13.87 -8.60 -1.90
N PRO A 249 -13.12 -9.18 -0.95
CA PRO A 249 -13.73 -9.98 0.11
C PRO A 249 -14.53 -9.09 1.04
N SER A 250 -15.71 -9.56 1.44
CA SER A 250 -16.45 -8.96 2.55
C SER A 250 -15.77 -9.27 3.89
N VAL A 251 -16.09 -8.48 4.93
CA VAL A 251 -15.63 -8.76 6.31
C VAL A 251 -16.03 -10.16 6.79
N ALA A 252 -17.18 -10.68 6.33
CA ALA A 252 -17.61 -12.04 6.63
C ALA A 252 -16.75 -13.09 5.91
N GLU A 253 -16.43 -12.85 4.63
CA GLU A 253 -15.56 -13.73 3.84
C GLU A 253 -14.11 -13.73 4.34
N LEU A 254 -13.62 -12.66 4.97
CA LEU A 254 -12.31 -12.68 5.65
C LEU A 254 -12.23 -13.76 6.75
N ARG A 255 -13.36 -14.21 7.30
CA ARG A 255 -13.42 -15.33 8.25
C ARG A 255 -13.53 -16.70 7.56
N GLN A 256 -13.91 -16.72 6.28
CA GLN A 256 -14.08 -17.93 5.47
C GLN A 256 -13.53 -17.72 4.05
N PRO A 257 -12.19 -17.58 3.90
CA PRO A 257 -11.53 -17.22 2.65
C PRO A 257 -11.97 -18.04 1.43
N ALA A 258 -12.14 -19.34 1.61
CA ALA A 258 -12.56 -20.26 0.56
C ALA A 258 -13.86 -19.85 -0.16
N ARG A 259 -14.80 -19.18 0.54
CA ARG A 259 -16.05 -18.69 -0.08
C ARG A 259 -15.78 -17.57 -1.07
N TRP A 260 -14.91 -16.64 -0.70
CA TRP A 260 -14.52 -15.53 -1.58
C TRP A 260 -13.68 -16.02 -2.75
N ILE A 261 -12.69 -16.89 -2.50
CA ILE A 261 -11.83 -17.47 -3.55
C ILE A 261 -12.69 -18.17 -4.61
N LYS A 262 -13.70 -18.94 -4.21
CA LYS A 262 -14.62 -19.62 -5.13
C LYS A 262 -15.45 -18.65 -5.99
N ARG A 263 -15.69 -17.43 -5.51
CA ARG A 263 -16.49 -16.39 -6.18
C ARG A 263 -15.71 -15.61 -7.24
N LEU A 264 -14.37 -15.65 -7.20
CA LEU A 264 -13.56 -14.97 -8.22
C LEU A 264 -13.92 -15.51 -9.62
N PRO A 265 -14.08 -14.65 -10.64
CA PRO A 265 -14.37 -15.07 -12.00
C PRO A 265 -13.24 -15.98 -12.51
N ALA A 266 -13.56 -16.88 -13.45
CA ALA A 266 -12.58 -17.77 -14.07
C ALA A 266 -11.65 -17.01 -15.02
#